data_AF-A0A6N7M3X2-F1
#
_entry.id   AF-A0A6N7M3X2-F1
#
_cell.length_a   1.000
_cell.length_b   1.000
_cell.length_c   1.000
_cell.angle_alpha   90.00
_cell.angle_beta   90.00
_cell.angle_gamma   90.00
#
_symmetry.space_group_name_H-M   'P 1'
#
loop_
_entity.id
_entity.type
_entity.pdbx_description
1 polymer ?
#
loop_
_entity_poly.entity_id
_entity_poly.type
_entity_poly.pdbx_seq_one_letter_code
_entity_poly.pdbx_strand_id
1 'polypeptide(L)'
;MRAIGDSLYIIIPENVPVVDQPNIGVVVSEDQTVFIDCGNSPDHMRSVLSELDSTLPGPISYIIYTHHHWDHVFGASALSAPVVAYERCYQNLTPWTSAKIDRSFWKKQIRQHPLFEQSHRAKMSVMDN
;
A
#
# COMPACT_ATOMS: atom_id res chain seq x y z
N MET A 1 -8.04 -13.38 0.78
CA MET A 1 -7.73 -13.28 2.23
C MET A 1 -7.61 -14.66 2.89
N ARG A 2 -6.66 -14.87 3.82
CA ARG A 2 -6.46 -16.11 4.60
C ARG A 2 -6.42 -15.82 6.10
N ALA A 3 -7.21 -16.51 6.92
CA ALA A 3 -7.13 -16.43 8.38
C ALA A 3 -5.85 -17.09 8.90
N ILE A 4 -5.18 -16.45 9.84
CA ILE A 4 -4.02 -16.98 10.58
C ILE A 4 -4.23 -16.96 12.11
N GLY A 5 -5.34 -16.40 12.57
CA GLY A 5 -5.86 -16.45 13.92
C GLY A 5 -7.32 -15.93 13.93
N ASP A 6 -7.95 -15.91 15.11
CA ASP A 6 -9.39 -15.58 15.23
C ASP A 6 -9.73 -14.19 14.67
N SER A 7 -8.85 -13.22 14.90
CA SER A 7 -9.01 -11.82 14.48
C SER A 7 -7.90 -11.36 13.53
N LEU A 8 -7.08 -12.28 13.03
CA LEU A 8 -5.88 -11.94 12.25
C LEU A 8 -5.88 -12.64 10.90
N TYR A 9 -5.75 -11.84 9.85
CA TYR A 9 -5.78 -12.28 8.47
C TYR A 9 -4.57 -11.76 7.71
N ILE A 10 -4.23 -12.50 6.65
CA ILE A 10 -3.23 -12.10 5.67
C ILE A 10 -3.83 -12.14 4.27
N ILE A 11 -3.60 -11.10 3.50
CA ILE A 11 -3.86 -11.08 2.06
C ILE A 11 -2.53 -11.33 1.39
N ILE A 12 -2.51 -12.37 0.57
CA ILE A 12 -1.34 -12.75 -0.22
C ILE A 12 -1.73 -12.42 -1.67
N PRO A 13 -1.03 -11.47 -2.33
CA PRO A 13 -1.35 -11.12 -3.69
C PRO A 13 -1.06 -12.32 -4.62
N GLU A 14 -1.77 -12.37 -5.75
CA GLU A 14 -1.36 -13.25 -6.83
C GLU A 14 0.06 -12.84 -7.26
N ASN A 15 0.98 -13.81 -7.30
CA ASN A 15 2.40 -13.55 -7.46
C ASN A 15 2.71 -13.09 -8.90
N VAL A 16 2.36 -11.85 -9.22
CA VAL A 16 2.62 -11.20 -10.51
C VAL A 16 3.99 -10.51 -10.40
N PRO A 17 5.06 -11.07 -11.01
CA PRO A 17 6.45 -10.70 -10.72
C PRO A 17 6.84 -9.25 -11.07
N VAL A 18 5.93 -8.51 -11.71
CA VAL A 18 6.24 -7.22 -12.35
C VAL A 18 5.72 -6.03 -11.52
N VAL A 19 4.84 -6.26 -10.55
CA VAL A 19 4.14 -5.18 -9.84
C VAL A 19 4.59 -4.95 -8.41
N ASP A 20 5.43 -5.79 -7.79
CA ASP A 20 5.89 -5.62 -6.39
C ASP A 20 4.69 -5.41 -5.42
N GLN A 21 3.78 -6.37 -5.34
CA GLN A 21 2.68 -6.35 -4.37
C GLN A 21 3.12 -7.08 -3.08
N PRO A 22 3.04 -6.45 -1.89
CA PRO A 22 3.38 -7.13 -0.66
C PRO A 22 2.18 -7.93 -0.13
N ASN A 23 2.45 -8.79 0.84
CA ASN A 23 1.39 -9.27 1.72
C ASN A 23 0.84 -8.10 2.55
N ILE A 24 -0.46 -8.10 2.79
CA ILE A 24 -1.15 -7.12 3.63
C ILE A 24 -1.72 -7.84 4.84
N GLY A 25 -1.47 -7.32 6.04
CA GLY A 25 -2.08 -7.84 7.27
C GLY A 25 -3.40 -7.13 7.56
N VAL A 26 -4.36 -7.85 8.12
CA VAL A 26 -5.64 -7.26 8.55
C VAL A 26 -6.00 -7.81 9.93
N VAL A 27 -6.26 -6.91 10.87
CA VAL A 27 -6.81 -7.23 12.19
C VAL A 27 -8.26 -6.79 12.21
N VAL A 28 -9.15 -7.70 12.64
CA VAL A 28 -10.60 -7.50 12.62
C VAL A 28 -11.20 -7.74 14.00
N SER A 29 -11.90 -6.75 14.54
CA SER A 29 -12.80 -6.85 15.69
C SER A 29 -14.24 -6.60 15.26
N GLU A 30 -15.21 -6.75 16.16
CA GLU A 30 -16.63 -6.49 15.88
C GLU A 30 -16.90 -5.04 15.42
N ASP A 31 -16.09 -4.09 15.88
CA ASP A 31 -16.31 -2.65 15.71
C ASP A 31 -15.22 -1.96 14.89
N GLN A 32 -14.11 -2.62 14.57
CA GLN A 32 -12.95 -2.01 13.90
C GLN A 32 -12.21 -2.98 12.98
N THR A 33 -11.71 -2.44 11.88
CA THR A 33 -10.73 -3.09 11.00
C THR A 33 -9.44 -2.26 11.02
N VAL A 34 -8.31 -2.91 11.23
CA VAL A 34 -6.97 -2.29 11.16
C VAL A 34 -6.16 -2.96 10.06
N PHE A 35 -5.66 -2.17 9.12
CA PHE A 35 -4.74 -2.65 8.10
C PHE A 35 -3.29 -2.53 8.57
N ILE A 36 -2.48 -3.53 8.24
CA ILE A 36 -1.03 -3.52 8.36
C ILE A 36 -0.49 -3.48 6.93
N ASP A 37 0.00 -2.31 6.55
CA ASP A 37 0.31 -1.89 5.18
C ASP A 37 -0.92 -1.86 4.25
N CYS A 38 -0.79 -1.24 3.07
CA CYS A 38 -1.90 -0.99 2.12
C CYS A 38 -1.54 -1.29 0.66
N GLY A 39 -0.41 -1.95 0.41
CA GLY A 39 0.00 -2.30 -0.94
C GLY A 39 0.54 -1.11 -1.74
N ASN A 40 0.87 -1.43 -3.00
CA ASN A 40 1.72 -0.64 -3.87
C ASN A 40 0.99 0.41 -4.72
N SER A 41 -0.35 0.39 -4.76
CA SER A 41 -1.14 1.31 -5.57
C SER A 41 -2.59 1.42 -5.08
N PRO A 42 -3.29 2.54 -5.39
CA PRO A 42 -4.70 2.68 -5.06
C PRO A 42 -5.55 1.54 -5.63
N ASP A 43 -5.24 1.08 -6.84
CA ASP A 43 -6.00 0.01 -7.48
C ASP A 43 -5.77 -1.35 -6.83
N HIS A 44 -4.54 -1.65 -6.40
CA HIS A 44 -4.29 -2.85 -5.61
C HIS A 44 -5.10 -2.83 -4.31
N MET A 45 -5.12 -1.69 -3.61
CA MET A 45 -5.93 -1.54 -2.40
C MET A 45 -7.43 -1.66 -2.70
N ARG A 46 -7.94 -1.10 -3.80
CA ARG A 46 -9.34 -1.27 -4.21
C ARG A 46 -9.68 -2.72 -4.53
N SER A 47 -8.79 -3.45 -5.20
CA SER A 47 -8.96 -4.89 -5.43
C SER A 47 -9.05 -5.65 -4.12
N VAL A 48 -8.15 -5.36 -3.17
CA VAL A 48 -8.19 -5.91 -1.82
C VAL A 48 -9.53 -5.60 -1.14
N LEU A 49 -10.00 -4.35 -1.16
CA LEU A 49 -11.30 -3.99 -0.57
C LEU A 49 -12.46 -4.74 -1.23
N SER A 50 -12.44 -4.91 -2.55
CA SER A 50 -13.50 -5.64 -3.27
C SER A 50 -13.59 -7.11 -2.88
N GLU A 51 -12.48 -7.74 -2.50
CA GLU A 51 -12.46 -9.09 -1.93
C GLU A 51 -12.98 -9.12 -0.49
N LEU A 52 -12.83 -8.02 0.25
CA LEU A 52 -13.10 -7.95 1.69
C LEU A 52 -14.50 -7.42 2.04
N ASP A 53 -15.16 -6.67 1.15
CA ASP A 53 -16.37 -5.86 1.44
C ASP A 53 -17.52 -6.67 2.05
N SER A 54 -17.60 -7.97 1.78
CA SER A 54 -18.60 -8.88 2.37
C SER A 54 -18.19 -9.54 3.70
N THR A 55 -16.96 -9.30 4.17
CA THR A 55 -16.34 -10.01 5.30
C THR A 55 -15.90 -9.10 6.45
N LEU A 56 -15.86 -7.77 6.24
CA LEU A 56 -15.44 -6.83 7.28
C LEU A 56 -16.65 -6.43 8.17
N PRO A 57 -16.64 -6.77 9.46
CA PRO A 57 -17.73 -6.46 10.39
C PRO A 57 -17.79 -4.99 10.81
N GLY A 58 -16.72 -4.21 10.61
CA GLY A 58 -16.62 -2.82 11.07
C GLY A 58 -15.73 -1.92 10.19
N PRO A 59 -15.76 -0.59 10.40
CA PRO A 59 -15.04 0.38 9.59
C PRO A 59 -13.52 0.23 9.68
N ILE A 60 -12.83 0.63 8.61
CA ILE A 60 -11.37 0.75 8.60
C ILE A 60 -10.98 1.92 9.51
N SER A 61 -10.48 1.61 10.70
CA SER A 61 -10.24 2.58 11.77
C SER A 61 -8.80 3.09 11.78
N TYR A 62 -7.83 2.24 11.42
CA TYR A 62 -6.42 2.60 11.38
C TYR A 62 -5.68 1.86 10.27
N ILE A 63 -4.59 2.47 9.83
CA ILE A 63 -3.56 1.85 9.01
C ILE A 63 -2.25 1.89 9.82
N ILE A 64 -1.57 0.76 9.90
CA ILE A 64 -0.23 0.66 10.48
C ILE A 64 0.76 0.49 9.34
N TYR A 65 1.70 1.41 9.17
CA TYR A 65 2.82 1.21 8.26
C TYR A 65 3.98 0.53 8.96
N THR A 66 4.43 -0.58 8.39
CA THR A 66 5.65 -1.27 8.85
C THR A 66 6.89 -0.43 8.54
N HIS A 67 6.94 0.16 7.34
CA HIS A 67 8.00 1.07 6.89
C HIS A 67 7.56 1.85 5.65
N HIS A 68 8.43 2.73 5.13
CA HIS A 68 8.11 3.74 4.13
C HIS A 68 8.18 3.27 2.66
N HIS A 69 8.51 2.01 2.40
CA HIS A 69 8.66 1.58 1.01
C HIS A 69 7.32 1.62 0.29
N TRP A 70 7.39 2.03 -0.98
CA TRP A 70 6.24 2.36 -1.81
C TRP A 70 5.23 1.22 -1.95
N ASP A 71 5.73 -0.01 -2.00
CA ASP A 71 4.95 -1.22 -2.14
C ASP A 71 4.06 -1.47 -0.91
N HIS A 72 4.36 -0.87 0.24
CA HIS A 72 3.57 -0.99 1.46
C HIS A 72 2.60 0.17 1.70
N VAL A 73 2.88 1.36 1.15
CA VAL A 73 2.23 2.61 1.61
C VAL A 73 1.43 3.35 0.54
N PHE A 74 1.67 3.10 -0.74
CA PHE A 74 1.03 3.87 -1.81
C PHE A 74 -0.46 3.57 -1.96
N GLY A 75 -0.90 2.34 -1.69
CA GLY A 75 -2.31 1.98 -1.79
C GLY A 75 -3.20 2.62 -0.73
N ALA A 76 -2.63 3.15 0.34
CA ALA A 76 -3.39 3.84 1.38
C ALA A 76 -4.10 5.10 0.89
N SER A 77 -3.72 5.67 -0.26
CA SER A 77 -4.45 6.81 -0.85
C SER A 77 -5.84 6.43 -1.36
N ALA A 78 -6.19 5.14 -1.42
CA ALA A 78 -7.54 4.66 -1.65
C ALA A 78 -8.40 4.61 -0.36
N LEU A 79 -7.80 4.88 0.80
CA LEU A 79 -8.43 4.78 2.11
C LEU A 79 -8.53 6.15 2.79
N SER A 80 -9.54 6.30 3.63
CA SER A 80 -9.74 7.47 4.50
C SER A 80 -9.64 7.05 5.96
N ALA A 81 -8.44 6.71 6.42
CA ALA A 81 -8.17 6.28 7.78
C ALA A 81 -6.88 6.92 8.33
N PRO A 82 -6.79 7.19 9.64
CA PRO A 82 -5.56 7.67 10.26
C PRO A 82 -4.45 6.61 10.16
N VAL A 83 -3.23 7.09 9.90
CA VAL A 83 -2.03 6.27 9.79
C VAL A 83 -1.22 6.34 11.09
N VAL A 84 -0.83 5.17 11.60
CA VAL A 84 0.15 5.01 12.67
C VAL A 84 1.44 4.48 12.04
N ALA A 85 2.54 5.18 12.27
CA ALA A 85 3.84 4.80 11.73
C ALA A 85 4.96 5.28 12.66
N TYR A 86 6.13 4.64 12.57
CA TYR A 86 7.33 5.15 13.22
C TYR A 86 7.74 6.52 12.65
N GLU A 87 8.30 7.41 13.47
CA GLU A 87 8.61 8.79 13.08
C GLU A 87 9.50 8.87 11.82
N ARG A 88 10.51 7.99 11.71
CA ARG A 88 11.37 7.93 10.52
C ARG A 88 10.62 7.50 9.26
N CYS A 89 9.58 6.67 9.39
CA CYS A 89 8.71 6.33 8.26
C CYS A 89 8.00 7.58 7.75
N TYR A 90 7.40 8.35 8.66
CA TYR A 90 6.75 9.62 8.32
C TYR A 90 7.72 10.59 7.64
N GLN A 91 8.90 10.83 8.21
CA GLN A 91 9.92 11.71 7.65
C GLN A 91 10.35 11.30 6.23
N ASN A 92 10.46 10.00 5.96
CA ASN A 92 10.80 9.49 4.64
C ASN A 92 9.65 9.60 3.63
N LEU A 93 8.40 9.65 4.09
CA LEU A 93 7.21 9.80 3.24
C LEU A 93 6.88 11.26 2.92
N THR A 94 7.23 12.21 3.79
CA THR A 94 6.97 13.64 3.60
C THR A 94 7.38 14.19 2.23
N PRO A 95 8.54 13.83 1.64
CA PRO A 95 8.90 14.30 0.29
C PRO A 95 7.92 13.85 -0.81
N TRP A 96 7.26 12.70 -0.61
CA TRP A 96 6.34 12.12 -1.58
C TRP A 96 4.94 12.72 -1.50
N THR A 97 4.53 13.25 -0.34
CA THR A 97 3.20 13.86 -0.16
C THR A 97 3.02 15.18 -0.89
N SER A 98 4.12 15.87 -1.22
CA SER A 98 4.08 17.18 -1.87
C SER A 98 4.50 17.16 -3.35
N ALA A 99 4.90 16.00 -3.87
CA ALA A 99 5.35 15.86 -5.25
C ALA A 99 4.17 15.65 -6.20
N LYS A 100 4.17 16.35 -7.33
CA LYS A 100 3.36 15.93 -8.48
C LYS A 100 4.03 14.71 -9.11
N ILE A 101 3.52 13.53 -8.78
CA ILE A 101 4.00 12.27 -9.31
C ILE A 101 3.21 11.96 -10.58
N ASP A 102 3.86 12.08 -11.73
CA ASP A 102 3.30 11.72 -13.04
C ASP A 102 4.33 10.96 -13.88
N ARG A 103 3.94 10.52 -15.08
CA ARG A 103 4.85 9.80 -16.00
C ARG A 103 6.15 10.54 -16.28
N SER A 104 6.14 11.87 -16.32
CA SER A 104 7.34 12.68 -16.57
C SER A 104 8.30 12.65 -15.37
N PHE A 105 7.76 12.65 -14.15
CA PHE A 105 8.50 12.47 -12.92
C PHE A 105 9.24 11.11 -12.93
N TRP A 106 8.55 10.01 -13.23
CA TRP A 106 9.17 8.69 -13.24
C TRP A 106 10.22 8.53 -14.33
N LYS A 107 9.98 9.04 -15.54
CA LYS A 107 10.99 9.08 -16.62
C LYS A 107 12.26 9.81 -16.19
N LYS A 108 12.13 10.91 -15.42
CA LYS A 108 13.26 11.64 -14.85
C LYS A 108 13.98 10.79 -13.80
N GLN A 109 13.26 10.16 -12.88
CA GLN A 109 13.85 9.29 -11.84
C GLN A 109 14.63 8.12 -12.46
N ILE A 110 14.06 7.42 -13.44
CA ILE A 110 14.74 6.32 -14.17
C ILE A 110 16.06 6.79 -14.78
N ARG A 111 16.05 7.97 -15.44
CA ARG A 111 17.26 8.52 -16.07
C ARG A 111 18.32 8.94 -15.04
N GLN A 112 17.91 9.45 -13.89
CA GLN A 112 18.82 9.94 -12.84
C GLN A 112 19.36 8.83 -11.94
N HIS A 113 18.61 7.73 -11.82
CA HIS A 113 18.90 6.64 -10.89
C HIS A 113 18.77 5.27 -11.57
N PRO A 114 19.69 4.93 -12.51
CA PRO A 114 19.59 3.71 -13.31
C PRO A 114 19.63 2.42 -12.46
N LEU A 115 20.27 2.44 -11.29
CA LEU A 115 20.27 1.32 -10.35
C LEU A 115 18.86 0.96 -9.82
N PHE A 116 17.92 1.92 -9.84
CA PHE A 116 16.54 1.74 -9.39
C PHE A 116 15.54 1.69 -10.57
N GLU A 117 16.02 1.49 -11.80
CA GLU A 117 15.18 1.51 -13.01
C GLU A 117 13.98 0.56 -12.90
N GLN A 118 14.21 -0.70 -12.49
CA GLN A 118 13.14 -1.68 -12.34
C GLN A 118 12.04 -1.18 -11.38
N SER A 119 12.44 -0.74 -10.19
CA SER A 119 11.50 -0.24 -9.17
C SER A 119 10.76 1.01 -9.63
N HIS A 120 11.44 1.94 -10.33
CA HIS A 120 10.77 3.13 -10.87
C HIS A 120 9.81 2.81 -12.02
N ARG A 121 10.12 1.80 -12.84
CA ARG A 121 9.19 1.31 -13.87
C ARG A 121 7.96 0.66 -13.25
N ALA A 122 8.13 -0.13 -12.19
CA ALA A 122 7.01 -0.72 -11.46
C ALA A 122 6.10 0.37 -10.87
N LYS A 123 6.66 1.35 -10.14
CA LYS A 123 5.94 2.53 -9.63
C LYS A 123 5.19 3.27 -10.73
N MET A 124 5.85 3.56 -11.86
CA MET A 124 5.23 4.24 -13.00
C MET A 124 4.05 3.44 -13.56
N SER A 125 4.13 2.11 -13.61
CA SER A 125 3.07 1.28 -14.17
C SER A 125 1.78 1.26 -13.35
N VAL A 126 1.87 1.51 -12.04
CA VAL A 126 0.72 1.41 -11.12
C VAL A 126 0.23 2.74 -10.56
N MET A 127 0.99 3.82 -10.78
CA MET A 127 0.65 5.18 -10.34
C MET A 127 0.27 6.13 -11.50
N ASP A 128 0.28 5.67 -12.75
CA ASP A 128 -0.01 6.46 -13.97
C ASP A 128 -1.51 6.56 -14.33
N ASN A 129 -2.43 6.37 -13.38
CA ASN A 129 -3.89 6.40 -13.61
C ASN A 129 -4.52 7.77 -13.36
#